data_AF-A0A9D2G7C6-F1
#
_entry.id   AF-A0A9D2G7C6-F1
#
_cell.length_a   1.000
_cell.length_b   1.000
_cell.length_c   1.000
_cell.angle_alpha   90.00
_cell.angle_beta   90.00
_cell.angle_gamma   90.00
#
_symmetry.space_group_name_H-M   'P 1'
#
loop_
_entity.id
_entity.type
_entity.pdbx_description
1 polymer ?
#
loop_
_entity_poly.entity_id
_entity_poly.type
_entity_poly.pdbx_seq_one_letter_code
_entity_poly.pdbx_strand_id
1 'polypeptide(L)'
;MAEELHQKGQKAGIYDAPYVFAGEDAGRKIPGAPGHTYEEILLRDSRGRILPKLDGSYPLDVTHPVWKQQMKWKLDRFVDWGFDYIKLDFLSHGAAEGCHYDRSICTGRQAIAVGYQWIADNLDKERIGKDFSIRRRSTGNSIWQCFTGRRKKRRQRLNLPGLSFVPAWYGKNCGAKRPWRTNRES
;
A
#
# COMPACT_ATOMS: atom_id res chain seq x y z
N MET A 1 -25.19 3.22 12.12
CA MET A 1 -24.21 4.32 11.97
C MET A 1 -24.20 4.95 10.56
N ALA A 2 -23.61 4.33 9.54
CA ALA A 2 -23.51 4.96 8.20
C ALA A 2 -24.91 5.24 7.60
N GLU A 3 -25.81 4.27 7.69
CA GLU A 3 -27.20 4.41 7.27
C GLU A 3 -27.93 5.58 7.97
N GLU A 4 -27.74 5.75 9.28
CA GLU A 4 -28.33 6.88 10.03
C GLU A 4 -27.77 8.25 9.56
N LEU A 5 -26.51 8.31 9.15
CA LEU A 5 -25.93 9.54 8.57
C LEU A 5 -26.55 9.83 7.21
N HIS A 6 -26.73 8.80 6.37
CA HIS A 6 -27.36 8.93 5.07
C HIS A 6 -28.83 9.36 5.15
N GLN A 7 -29.60 8.84 6.12
CA GLN A 7 -30.97 9.28 6.39
C GLN A 7 -31.06 10.77 6.75
N LYS A 8 -29.97 11.34 7.28
CA LYS A 8 -29.83 12.78 7.58
C LYS A 8 -29.19 13.58 6.44
N GLY A 9 -29.00 12.97 5.27
CA GLY A 9 -28.36 13.60 4.10
C GLY A 9 -26.85 13.83 4.25
N GLN A 10 -26.19 13.18 5.21
CA GLN A 10 -24.75 13.33 5.45
C GLN A 10 -23.95 12.17 4.85
N LYS A 11 -22.70 12.43 4.44
CA LYS A 11 -21.78 11.38 4.00
C LYS A 11 -21.07 10.71 5.18
N ALA A 12 -20.96 9.39 5.15
CA ALA A 12 -20.27 8.60 6.16
C ALA A 12 -18.78 8.43 5.82
N GLY A 13 -17.91 8.75 6.78
CA GLY A 13 -16.46 8.58 6.67
C GLY A 13 -15.91 7.55 7.64
N ILE A 14 -14.86 6.83 7.22
CA ILE A 14 -14.11 5.91 8.08
C ILE A 14 -12.61 6.25 8.09
N TYR A 15 -11.92 5.89 9.17
CA TYR A 15 -10.48 6.04 9.33
C TYR A 15 -9.79 4.67 9.28
N ASP A 16 -8.65 4.58 8.60
CA ASP A 16 -7.77 3.41 8.65
C ASP A 16 -6.29 3.81 8.60
N ALA A 17 -5.44 2.98 9.21
CA ALA A 17 -4.00 3.08 9.13
C ALA A 17 -3.47 1.79 8.46
N PRO A 18 -3.44 1.73 7.12
CA PRO A 18 -3.31 0.46 6.39
C PRO A 18 -1.90 -0.14 6.43
N TYR A 19 -0.88 0.66 6.75
CA TYR A 19 0.53 0.26 6.64
C TYR A 19 1.20 0.04 8.00
N VAL A 20 0.42 0.06 9.09
CA VAL A 20 0.94 -0.05 10.45
C VAL A 20 0.32 -1.22 11.20
N PHE A 21 1.13 -1.82 12.06
CA PHE A 21 0.68 -2.68 13.13
C PHE A 21 0.99 -2.01 14.48
N ALA A 22 -0.06 -1.60 15.18
CA ALA A 22 0.02 -0.95 16.49
C ALA A 22 -0.07 -1.95 17.66
N GLY A 23 -0.04 -3.26 17.37
CA GLY A 23 -0.05 -4.30 18.41
C GLY A 23 1.36 -4.65 18.88
N GLU A 24 1.43 -5.24 20.07
CA GLU A 24 2.69 -5.75 20.64
C GLU A 24 2.91 -7.24 20.32
N ASP A 25 1.84 -8.02 20.16
CA ASP A 25 1.90 -9.45 19.87
C ASP A 25 1.85 -9.71 18.36
N ALA A 26 3.01 -9.97 17.76
CA ALA A 26 3.10 -10.33 16.34
C ALA A 26 2.46 -11.70 16.01
N GLY A 27 2.31 -12.58 17.01
CA GLY A 27 1.58 -13.86 16.88
C GLY A 27 0.07 -13.69 16.73
N ARG A 28 -0.45 -12.47 16.89
CA ARG A 28 -1.86 -12.15 16.70
C ARG A 28 -2.31 -12.54 15.30
N LYS A 29 -3.44 -13.25 15.23
CA LYS A 29 -4.09 -13.63 13.96
C LYS A 29 -4.55 -12.39 13.18
N ILE A 30 -4.41 -12.44 11.86
CA ILE A 30 -4.81 -11.35 10.97
C ILE A 30 -6.30 -11.47 10.61
N PRO A 31 -7.14 -10.49 10.95
CA PRO A 31 -8.53 -10.46 10.48
C PRO A 31 -8.59 -10.43 8.95
N GLY A 32 -9.42 -11.28 8.35
CA GLY A 32 -9.54 -11.39 6.89
C GLY A 32 -8.49 -12.28 6.21
N ALA A 33 -7.52 -12.83 6.96
CA ALA A 33 -6.54 -13.79 6.47
C ALA A 33 -6.40 -14.97 7.45
N PRO A 34 -7.37 -15.92 7.43
CA PRO A 34 -7.37 -17.05 8.37
C PRO A 34 -6.12 -17.91 8.19
N GLY A 35 -5.54 -18.36 9.30
CA GLY A 35 -4.30 -19.13 9.32
C GLY A 35 -3.02 -18.29 9.35
N HIS A 36 -3.12 -16.97 9.15
CA HIS A 36 -1.98 -16.06 9.13
C HIS A 36 -1.86 -15.18 10.37
N THR A 37 -0.63 -14.80 10.72
CA THR A 37 -0.31 -13.91 11.83
C THR A 37 0.46 -12.67 11.37
N TYR A 38 0.45 -11.61 12.18
CA TYR A 38 1.14 -10.37 11.85
C TYR A 38 2.66 -10.54 11.69
N GLU A 39 3.26 -11.51 12.37
CA GLU A 39 4.68 -11.89 12.25
C GLU A 39 5.12 -12.14 10.78
N GLU A 40 4.22 -12.63 9.94
CA GLU A 40 4.46 -12.91 8.52
C GLU A 40 4.55 -11.63 7.67
N ILE A 41 3.84 -10.58 8.06
CA ILE A 41 3.69 -9.35 7.27
C ILE A 41 4.36 -8.13 7.89
N LEU A 42 5.10 -8.30 8.99
CA LEU A 42 5.96 -7.24 9.53
C LEU A 42 7.20 -7.07 8.66
N LEU A 43 7.52 -5.82 8.32
CA LEU A 43 8.68 -5.52 7.49
C LEU A 43 9.98 -5.81 8.26
N ARG A 44 10.93 -6.46 7.58
CA ARG A 44 12.20 -6.91 8.17
C ARG A 44 13.39 -6.25 7.49
N ASP A 45 14.50 -6.14 8.21
CA ASP A 45 15.79 -5.77 7.65
C ASP A 45 16.46 -6.94 6.89
N SER A 46 17.62 -6.67 6.29
CA SER A 46 18.41 -7.68 5.56
C SER A 46 18.99 -8.79 6.44
N ARG A 47 18.91 -8.64 7.77
CA ARG A 47 19.30 -9.67 8.75
C ARG A 47 18.10 -10.47 9.25
N GLY A 48 16.90 -10.25 8.70
CA GLY A 48 15.66 -10.94 9.06
C GLY A 48 15.00 -10.42 10.34
N ARG A 49 15.50 -9.31 10.90
CA ARG A 49 14.96 -8.73 12.14
C ARG A 49 13.80 -7.79 11.78
N ILE A 50 12.73 -7.80 12.58
CA ILE A 50 11.62 -6.85 12.43
C ILE A 50 12.17 -5.43 12.59
N LEU A 51 11.72 -4.52 11.72
CA LEU A 51 12.11 -3.11 11.82
C LEU A 51 11.63 -2.49 13.14
N PRO A 52 12.37 -1.51 13.69
CA PRO A 52 11.92 -0.80 14.88
C PRO A 52 10.61 -0.05 14.61
N LYS A 53 9.88 0.24 15.68
CA LYS A 53 8.66 1.05 15.61
C LYS A 53 9.00 2.45 15.06
N LEU A 54 8.18 2.91 14.13
CA LEU A 54 8.11 4.30 13.68
C LEU A 54 6.81 4.88 14.27
N ASP A 55 6.87 6.03 14.93
CA ASP A 55 5.71 6.65 15.58
C ASP A 55 4.91 5.67 16.48
N GLY A 56 5.64 4.81 17.21
CA GLY A 56 5.05 3.82 18.13
C GLY A 56 4.39 2.60 17.46
N SER A 57 4.44 2.46 16.13
CA SER A 57 3.87 1.31 15.41
C SER A 57 4.88 0.65 14.47
N TYR A 58 4.68 -0.64 14.20
CA TYR A 58 5.53 -1.38 13.28
C TYR A 58 5.10 -1.18 11.82
N PRO A 59 6.05 -1.03 10.87
CA PRO A 59 5.73 -1.00 9.44
C PRO A 59 5.34 -2.39 8.92
N LEU A 60 4.26 -2.45 8.16
CA LEU A 60 3.82 -3.64 7.45
C LEU A 60 4.46 -3.73 6.05
N ASP A 61 4.76 -4.94 5.60
CA ASP A 61 5.15 -5.20 4.22
C ASP A 61 3.92 -5.22 3.31
N VAL A 62 3.63 -4.06 2.73
CA VAL A 62 2.49 -3.84 1.81
C VAL A 62 2.59 -4.61 0.50
N THR A 63 3.72 -5.25 0.22
CA THR A 63 3.90 -6.09 -0.97
C THR A 63 3.43 -7.53 -0.74
N HIS A 64 3.29 -7.94 0.53
CA HIS A 64 2.97 -9.31 0.92
C HIS A 64 1.54 -9.73 0.51
N PRO A 65 1.33 -10.94 -0.04
CA PRO A 65 0.00 -11.41 -0.45
C PRO A 65 -1.02 -11.44 0.71
N VAL A 66 -0.58 -11.82 1.92
CA VAL A 66 -1.42 -11.81 3.13
C VAL A 66 -1.87 -10.38 3.50
N TRP A 67 -1.01 -9.37 3.35
CA TRP A 67 -1.41 -7.97 3.55
C TRP A 67 -2.47 -7.57 2.52
N LYS A 68 -2.28 -7.94 1.25
CA LYS A 68 -3.24 -7.67 0.17
C LYS A 68 -4.60 -8.33 0.43
N GLN A 69 -4.61 -9.56 0.93
CA GLN A 69 -5.80 -10.30 1.33
C GLN A 69 -6.53 -9.61 2.49
N GLN A 70 -5.82 -9.28 3.57
CA GLN A 70 -6.39 -8.53 4.69
C GLN A 70 -6.97 -7.19 4.22
N MET A 71 -6.22 -6.46 3.40
CA MET A 71 -6.62 -5.13 2.93
C MET A 71 -7.88 -5.22 2.08
N LYS A 72 -7.96 -6.19 1.17
CA LYS A 72 -9.17 -6.46 0.39
C LYS A 72 -10.36 -6.72 1.32
N TRP A 73 -10.22 -7.64 2.27
CA TRP A 73 -11.28 -7.95 3.24
C TRP A 73 -11.76 -6.71 4.02
N LYS A 74 -10.82 -5.85 4.43
CA LYS A 74 -11.13 -4.63 5.16
C LYS A 74 -11.87 -3.61 4.29
N LEU A 75 -11.38 -3.37 3.07
CA LEU A 75 -11.96 -2.40 2.13
C LEU A 75 -13.36 -2.82 1.66
N ASP A 76 -13.55 -4.10 1.34
CA ASP A 76 -14.87 -4.63 0.94
C ASP A 76 -15.89 -4.38 2.06
N ARG A 77 -15.53 -4.64 3.33
CA ARG A 77 -16.41 -4.33 4.47
C ARG A 77 -16.72 -2.84 4.61
N PHE A 78 -15.77 -1.95 4.35
CA PHE A 78 -16.03 -0.51 4.40
C PHE A 78 -17.05 -0.09 3.35
N VAL A 79 -16.99 -0.71 2.16
CA VAL A 79 -17.97 -0.52 1.09
C VAL A 79 -19.33 -1.06 1.53
N ASP A 80 -19.38 -2.30 2.03
CA ASP A 80 -20.60 -3.00 2.45
C ASP A 80 -21.32 -2.29 3.61
N TRP A 81 -20.54 -1.70 4.53
CA TRP A 81 -21.06 -0.90 5.64
C TRP A 81 -21.61 0.46 5.23
N GLY A 82 -21.53 0.82 3.95
CA GLY A 82 -22.10 2.07 3.44
C GLY A 82 -21.21 3.29 3.65
N PHE A 83 -19.90 3.15 3.88
CA PHE A 83 -19.04 4.34 3.91
C PHE A 83 -18.87 4.94 2.51
N ASP A 84 -18.72 6.27 2.45
CA ASP A 84 -18.55 7.05 1.21
C ASP A 84 -17.10 7.47 0.99
N TYR A 85 -16.33 7.54 2.08
CA TYR A 85 -14.93 7.91 2.02
C TYR A 85 -14.11 7.31 3.15
N ILE A 86 -12.81 7.15 2.88
CA ILE A 86 -11.82 6.70 3.85
C ILE A 86 -10.74 7.76 4.04
N LYS A 87 -10.39 8.03 5.30
CA LYS A 87 -9.19 8.78 5.67
C LYS A 87 -8.09 7.78 6.00
N LEU A 88 -7.03 7.78 5.19
CA LEU A 88 -5.84 6.97 5.42
C LEU A 88 -4.76 7.80 6.13
N ASP A 89 -4.18 7.24 7.18
CA ASP A 89 -3.10 7.86 7.96
C ASP A 89 -1.90 6.92 8.13
N PHE A 90 -0.80 7.43 8.69
CA PHE A 90 0.47 6.70 8.87
C PHE A 90 1.00 6.07 7.57
N LEU A 91 0.83 6.78 6.46
CA LEU A 91 1.17 6.27 5.14
C LEU A 91 2.69 6.19 4.93
N SER A 92 3.48 6.96 5.67
CA SER A 92 4.95 6.93 5.63
C SER A 92 5.54 5.56 5.99
N HIS A 93 4.87 4.77 6.82
CA HIS A 93 5.32 3.42 7.18
C HIS A 93 5.39 2.47 5.99
N GLY A 94 4.51 2.67 4.99
CA GLY A 94 4.56 1.91 3.74
C GLY A 94 5.79 2.23 2.88
N ALA A 95 6.50 3.32 3.20
CA ALA A 95 7.75 3.73 2.55
C ALA A 95 9.00 3.41 3.38
N ALA A 96 8.87 2.64 4.47
CA ALA A 96 10.02 2.19 5.25
C ALA A 96 10.94 1.29 4.40
N GLU A 97 12.25 1.49 4.52
CA GLU A 97 13.23 0.67 3.82
C GLU A 97 13.41 -0.67 4.53
N GLY A 98 13.34 -1.76 3.77
CA GLY A 98 13.45 -3.11 4.30
C GLY A 98 13.48 -4.17 3.19
N CYS A 99 13.41 -5.43 3.58
CA CYS A 99 13.31 -6.57 2.68
C CYS A 99 11.83 -6.89 2.43
N HIS A 100 11.31 -6.41 1.31
CA HIS A 100 9.96 -6.68 0.84
C HIS A 100 9.81 -8.12 0.31
N TYR A 101 8.60 -8.66 0.41
CA TYR A 101 8.20 -9.97 -0.09
C TYR A 101 8.36 -10.02 -1.61
N ASP A 102 7.84 -9.02 -2.32
CA ASP A 102 8.07 -8.87 -3.75
C ASP A 102 9.52 -8.42 -4.00
N ARG A 103 10.34 -9.33 -4.50
CA ARG A 103 11.78 -9.11 -4.74
C ARG A 103 12.07 -8.15 -5.90
N SER A 104 11.07 -7.80 -6.71
CA SER A 104 11.21 -6.75 -7.72
C SER A 104 11.15 -5.34 -7.13
N ILE A 105 10.66 -5.22 -5.89
CA ILE A 105 10.53 -3.98 -5.14
C ILE A 105 11.73 -3.83 -4.21
N CYS A 106 12.62 -2.90 -4.56
CA CYS A 106 13.90 -2.72 -3.86
C CYS A 106 13.94 -1.49 -2.95
N THR A 107 12.89 -0.67 -2.97
CA THR A 107 12.84 0.59 -2.21
C THR A 107 11.48 0.77 -1.55
N GLY A 108 11.46 1.41 -0.38
CA GLY A 108 10.23 1.78 0.29
C GLY A 108 9.33 2.68 -0.57
N ARG A 109 9.93 3.55 -1.40
CA ARG A 109 9.18 4.39 -2.34
C ARG A 109 8.44 3.59 -3.42
N GLN A 110 8.97 2.46 -3.86
CA GLN A 110 8.24 1.55 -4.75
C GLN A 110 7.15 0.80 -3.98
N ALA A 111 7.45 0.34 -2.76
CA ALA A 111 6.49 -0.40 -1.92
C ALA A 111 5.24 0.44 -1.60
N ILE A 112 5.40 1.69 -1.15
CA ILE A 112 4.25 2.57 -0.86
C ILE A 112 3.41 2.84 -2.11
N ALA A 113 4.03 2.91 -3.30
CA ALA A 113 3.30 3.10 -4.56
C ALA A 113 2.43 1.87 -4.88
N VAL A 114 2.96 0.66 -4.67
CA VAL A 114 2.20 -0.59 -4.78
C VAL A 114 1.02 -0.61 -3.80
N GLY A 115 1.25 -0.26 -2.53
CA GLY A 115 0.19 -0.20 -1.52
C GLY A 115 -0.92 0.78 -1.91
N TYR A 116 -0.55 1.97 -2.39
CA TYR A 116 -1.54 2.96 -2.84
C TYR A 116 -2.34 2.50 -4.04
N GLN A 117 -1.67 1.90 -5.03
CA GLN A 117 -2.32 1.39 -6.23
C GLN A 117 -3.30 0.27 -5.85
N TRP A 118 -2.87 -0.65 -4.98
CA TRP A 118 -3.73 -1.73 -4.49
C TRP A 118 -5.00 -1.19 -3.82
N ILE A 119 -4.90 -0.21 -2.92
CA ILE A 119 -6.07 0.39 -2.26
C ILE A 119 -6.96 1.10 -3.28
N ALA A 120 -6.38 1.85 -4.22
CA ALA A 120 -7.14 2.55 -5.26
C ALA A 120 -7.92 1.58 -6.15
N ASP A 121 -7.28 0.52 -6.62
CA ASP A 121 -7.92 -0.50 -7.48
C ASP A 121 -9.05 -1.24 -6.75
N ASN A 122 -8.90 -1.44 -5.44
CA ASN A 122 -9.92 -2.10 -4.62
C ASN A 122 -11.12 -1.19 -4.29
N LEU A 123 -10.98 0.13 -4.43
CA LEU A 123 -12.04 1.12 -4.22
C LEU A 123 -12.46 1.81 -5.53
N ASP A 124 -12.02 1.29 -6.67
CA ASP A 124 -12.39 1.85 -7.96
C ASP A 124 -13.89 1.68 -8.23
N LYS A 125 -14.51 2.72 -8.78
CA LYS A 125 -15.94 2.77 -9.05
C LYS A 125 -16.42 1.62 -9.93
N GLU A 126 -15.63 1.20 -10.92
CA GLU A 126 -15.98 0.10 -11.82
C GLU A 126 -16.07 -1.23 -11.07
N ARG A 127 -15.25 -1.39 -10.02
CA ARG A 127 -15.27 -2.58 -9.18
C ARG A 127 -16.40 -2.56 -8.16
N ILE A 128 -16.57 -1.44 -7.44
CA ILE A 128 -17.47 -1.39 -6.27
C ILE A 128 -18.88 -0.89 -6.59
N GLY A 129 -19.11 -0.38 -7.81
CA GLY A 129 -20.42 0.10 -8.26
C GLY A 129 -20.85 1.45 -7.67
N LYS A 130 -20.02 2.11 -6.86
CA LYS A 130 -20.29 3.40 -6.23
C LYS A 130 -19.06 4.30 -6.20
N ASP A 131 -19.28 5.61 -6.03
CA ASP A 131 -18.16 6.53 -5.80
C ASP A 131 -17.65 6.37 -4.37
N PHE A 132 -16.33 6.24 -4.21
CA PHE A 132 -15.68 6.09 -2.90
C PHE A 132 -14.42 6.93 -2.84
N SER A 133 -14.41 7.95 -2.00
CA SER A 133 -13.32 8.93 -1.94
C SER A 133 -12.20 8.49 -0.99
N ILE A 134 -10.95 8.61 -1.43
CA ILE A 134 -9.77 8.39 -0.59
C ILE A 134 -9.20 9.75 -0.14
N ARG A 135 -9.21 10.01 1.16
CA ARG A 135 -8.56 11.17 1.79
C ARG A 135 -7.21 10.74 2.37
N ARG A 136 -6.16 11.46 2.00
CA ARG A 136 -4.80 11.27 2.53
C ARG A 136 -4.35 12.58 3.15
N ARG A 137 -3.59 12.54 4.25
CA ARG A 137 -2.93 13.76 4.75
C ARG A 137 -1.83 14.12 3.76
N SER A 138 -1.92 15.29 3.13
CA SER A 138 -0.95 15.77 2.15
C SER A 138 0.39 16.07 2.82
N THR A 139 1.35 15.17 2.69
CA THR A 139 2.77 15.53 2.61
C THR A 139 3.18 15.47 1.13
N GLY A 140 2.86 16.52 0.37
CA GLY A 140 3.36 16.74 -0.98
C GLY A 140 2.67 15.94 -2.10
N ASN A 141 2.11 16.66 -3.06
CA ASN A 141 1.25 16.17 -4.15
C ASN A 141 2.00 15.41 -5.29
N SER A 142 3.22 14.89 -5.06
CA SER A 142 4.13 14.48 -6.15
C SER A 142 4.18 12.98 -6.45
N ILE A 143 3.69 12.11 -5.56
CA ILE A 143 3.90 10.66 -5.69
C ILE A 143 3.01 10.02 -6.77
N TRP A 144 1.78 10.54 -6.97
CA TRP A 144 0.81 9.93 -7.90
C TRP A 144 0.92 10.44 -9.35
N GLN A 145 1.31 11.70 -9.56
CA GLN A 145 1.42 12.27 -10.91
C GLN A 145 2.61 11.70 -11.71
N CYS A 146 3.60 11.11 -11.05
CA CYS A 146 4.77 10.53 -11.74
C CYS A 146 4.53 9.13 -12.32
N PHE A 147 3.55 8.36 -11.82
CA PHE A 147 3.36 6.95 -12.22
C PHE A 147 2.09 6.69 -13.02
N THR A 148 1.05 7.51 -12.88
CA THR A 148 -0.11 7.42 -13.77
C THR A 148 0.11 8.32 -14.97
N GLY A 149 0.60 7.74 -16.06
CA GLY A 149 0.85 8.37 -17.34
C GLY A 149 -0.40 8.90 -18.06
N ARG A 150 -1.31 9.62 -17.39
CA ARG A 150 -2.30 10.48 -18.05
C ARG A 150 -1.60 11.78 -18.47
N ARG A 151 -0.86 11.69 -19.59
CA ARG A 151 -0.52 12.87 -20.39
C ARG A 151 -1.83 13.55 -20.79
N LYS A 152 -2.22 14.62 -20.12
CA LYS A 152 -3.10 15.62 -20.73
C LYS A 152 -2.37 16.10 -21.99
N LYS A 153 -2.88 15.75 -23.18
CA LYS A 153 -2.47 16.36 -24.45
C LYS A 153 -2.82 17.85 -24.37
N ARG A 154 -1.95 18.67 -23.79
CA ARG A 154 -1.93 20.09 -24.03
C ARG A 154 -1.19 20.28 -25.34
N ARG A 155 -1.95 20.59 -26.40
CA ARG A 155 -1.42 21.03 -27.69
C ARG A 155 -0.70 22.36 -27.44
N GLN A 156 0.61 22.32 -27.29
CA GLN A 156 1.46 23.51 -27.41
C GLN A 156 2.33 23.30 -28.64
N ARG A 157 2.02 24.06 -29.70
CA ARG A 157 2.97 24.33 -30.78
C ARG A 157 4.05 25.21 -30.19
N LEU A 158 5.23 24.67 -29.96
CA LEU A 158 6.47 25.46 -29.92
C LEU A 158 7.57 24.64 -30.59
N ASN A 159 8.04 25.20 -31.70
CA ASN A 159 9.25 24.82 -32.42
C ASN A 159 10.45 25.07 -31.49
N LEU A 160 11.43 24.16 -31.46
CA LEU A 160 12.89 24.43 -31.46
C LEU A 160 13.67 23.08 -31.32
N PRO A 161 14.83 22.91 -32.00
CA PRO A 161 15.46 21.61 -32.19
C PRO A 161 16.63 21.34 -31.25
N GLY A 162 16.91 20.05 -31.05
CA GLY A 162 18.23 19.53 -30.68
C GLY A 162 18.54 19.48 -29.20
N LEU A 163 18.41 18.29 -28.58
CA LEU A 163 19.40 17.77 -27.64
C LEU A 163 19.10 16.28 -27.37
N SER A 164 20.14 15.48 -27.48
CA SER A 164 20.17 14.02 -27.47
C SER A 164 19.89 13.42 -26.09
N PHE A 165 19.21 12.29 -26.12
CA PHE A 165 18.78 11.48 -24.98
C PHE A 165 19.93 10.55 -24.52
N VAL A 166 20.26 10.54 -23.23
CA VAL A 166 21.06 9.46 -22.61
C VAL A 166 20.36 9.03 -21.31
N PRO A 167 19.91 7.76 -21.17
CA PRO A 167 19.42 7.26 -19.90
C PRO A 167 20.56 6.68 -19.07
N ALA A 168 20.87 7.30 -17.94
CA ALA A 168 21.78 6.75 -16.94
C ALA A 168 21.05 5.66 -16.14
N TRP A 169 21.48 4.42 -16.38
CA TRP A 169 21.26 3.25 -15.53
C TRP A 169 21.78 3.49 -14.11
N TYR A 170 20.99 3.14 -13.10
CA TYR A 170 21.50 2.86 -11.76
C TYR A 170 20.86 1.58 -11.24
N GLY A 171 21.51 0.45 -11.56
CA GLY A 171 21.26 -0.83 -10.91
C GLY A 171 22.06 -0.91 -9.61
N LYS A 172 21.40 -1.17 -8.49
CA LYS A 172 22.03 -1.75 -7.31
C LYS A 172 21.38 -3.09 -7.03
N ASN A 173 22.15 -4.14 -7.28
CA ASN A 173 21.81 -5.53 -7.08
C ASN A 173 21.51 -5.81 -5.59
N CYS A 174 20.27 -6.18 -5.26
CA CYS A 174 19.97 -6.88 -4.02
C CYS A 174 20.38 -8.35 -4.22
N GLY A 175 21.44 -8.76 -3.51
CA GLY A 175 22.07 -10.06 -3.67
C GLY A 175 21.11 -11.23 -3.45
N ALA A 176 21.11 -12.15 -4.41
CA ALA A 176 20.45 -13.44 -4.32
C ALA A 176 21.03 -14.25 -3.13
N LYS A 177 20.16 -14.71 -2.23
CA LYS A 177 20.45 -15.83 -1.34
C LYS A 177 19.32 -16.87 -1.38
N ARG A 178 19.77 -18.08 -1.74
CA ARG A 178 19.19 -19.43 -1.81
C ARG A 178 17.76 -19.66 -1.31
N PRO A 179 16.94 -20.47 -2.03
CA PRO A 179 15.61 -20.88 -1.59
C PRO A 179 15.68 -21.82 -0.38
N TRP A 180 14.74 -21.63 0.55
CA TRP A 180 14.50 -22.51 1.69
C TRP A 180 14.08 -23.91 1.22
N ARG A 181 14.74 -24.95 1.74
CA ARG A 181 14.31 -26.35 1.57
C ARG A 181 13.05 -26.58 2.40
N THR A 182 12.01 -27.08 1.74
CA THR A 182 10.89 -27.74 2.40
C THR A 182 11.31 -29.16 2.78
N ASN A 183 11.27 -29.51 4.06
CA ASN A 183 11.23 -30.91 4.46
C ASN A 183 9.77 -31.36 4.37
N ARG A 184 9.48 -32.18 3.35
CA ARG A 184 8.43 -33.20 3.35
C ARG A 184 9.04 -34.51 3.83
N GLU A 185 8.14 -35.41 4.25
CA GLU A 185 8.34 -36.82 4.60
C GLU A 185 8.89 -37.03 6.02
N SER A 186 8.34 -37.93 6.83
CA SER A 186 7.25 -38.92 6.71
C SER A 186 6.93 -39.43 8.12
#